data_AF-A0A955PDK0-F1
#
_entry.id   AF-A0A955PDK0-F1
#
_cell.length_a   1.000
_cell.length_b   1.000
_cell.length_c   1.000
_cell.angle_alpha   90.00
_cell.angle_beta   90.00
_cell.angle_gamma   90.00
#
_symmetry.space_group_name_H-M   'P 1'
#
loop_
_entity.id
_entity.type
_entity.pdbx_description
1 polymer ?
#
loop_
_entity_poly.entity_id
_entity_poly.type
_entity_poly.pdbx_seq_one_letter_code
_entity_poly.pdbx_strand_id
1 'polypeptide(L)'
;MIAKEIADIFEKIAPKESGVKGDELGFVYGDPEKDITGIACVWQVQPSCIQVAVEHGLNLMICHESLWLPEQHSDWYDSPKSGKIYVNENRKNLLDHHGLAVYRS
;
A
#
# COMPACT_ATOMS: atom_id res chain seq x y z
N MET A 1 -10.22 16.67 1.56
CA MET A 1 -9.70 16.24 0.25
C MET A 1 -9.70 14.74 0.28
N ILE A 2 -10.33 14.11 -0.70
CA ILE A 2 -10.41 12.65 -0.76
C ILE A 2 -9.14 12.07 -1.37
N ALA A 3 -8.88 10.78 -1.13
CA ALA A 3 -7.65 10.14 -1.57
C ALA A 3 -7.44 10.27 -3.09
N LYS A 4 -8.52 10.13 -3.87
CA LYS A 4 -8.49 10.27 -5.33
C LYS A 4 -8.04 11.64 -5.81
N GLU A 5 -8.48 12.72 -5.16
CA GLU A 5 -8.06 14.08 -5.51
C GLU A 5 -6.55 14.28 -5.28
N ILE A 6 -6.00 13.65 -4.23
CA ILE A 6 -4.56 13.65 -3.95
C ILE A 6 -3.80 12.88 -5.04
N ALA A 7 -4.31 11.70 -5.42
CA ALA A 7 -3.74 10.91 -6.52
C ALA A 7 -3.74 11.70 -7.83
N ASP A 8 -4.83 12.40 -8.17
CA ASP A 8 -4.92 13.23 -9.38
C ASP A 8 -3.89 14.37 -9.39
N ILE A 9 -3.51 14.90 -8.23
CA ILE A 9 -2.43 15.89 -8.11
C ILE A 9 -1.07 15.22 -8.30
N PHE A 10 -0.86 14.09 -7.64
CA PHE A 10 0.39 13.33 -7.70
C PHE A 10 0.68 12.82 -9.12
N GLU A 11 -0.33 12.32 -9.82
CA GLU A 11 -0.22 11.78 -11.18
C GLU A 11 0.12 12.85 -12.24
N LYS A 12 -0.06 14.15 -11.92
CA LYS A 12 0.46 15.24 -12.78
C LYS A 12 1.98 15.35 -12.73
N ILE A 13 2.60 14.86 -11.65
CA ILE A 13 4.05 14.86 -11.45
C ILE A 13 4.63 13.51 -11.88
N ALA A 14 3.97 12.42 -11.51
CA ALA A 14 4.36 11.05 -11.83
C ALA A 14 3.17 10.29 -12.47
N PRO A 15 2.94 10.46 -13.78
CA PRO A 15 1.85 9.75 -14.47
C PRO A 15 2.11 8.24 -14.46
N LYS A 16 1.07 7.44 -14.23
CA LYS A 16 1.17 5.96 -14.19
C LYS A 16 1.73 5.39 -15.50
N GLU A 17 1.44 6.04 -16.63
CA GLU A 17 1.89 5.64 -17.96
C GLU A 17 3.41 5.78 -18.14
N SER A 18 4.07 6.55 -17.26
CA SER A 18 5.54 6.66 -17.23
C SER A 18 6.21 5.48 -16.51
N GLY A 19 5.44 4.67 -15.79
CA GLY A 19 5.90 3.48 -15.09
C GLY A 19 6.22 2.29 -16.01
N VAL A 20 6.72 1.21 -15.42
CA VAL A 20 7.04 -0.01 -16.17
C VAL A 20 5.75 -0.68 -16.64
N LYS A 21 5.72 -1.11 -17.90
CA LYS A 21 4.56 -1.79 -18.47
C LYS A 21 4.25 -3.08 -17.68
N GLY A 22 3.02 -3.20 -17.19
CA GLY A 22 2.54 -4.35 -16.43
C GLY A 22 2.71 -4.21 -14.92
N ASP A 23 3.18 -3.06 -14.45
CA ASP A 23 3.32 -2.78 -13.03
C ASP A 23 1.97 -2.41 -12.38
N GLU A 24 1.77 -2.80 -11.12
CA GLU A 24 0.55 -2.49 -10.34
C GLU A 24 0.64 -1.07 -9.74
N LEU A 25 0.30 -0.05 -10.53
CA LEU A 25 0.31 1.35 -10.10
C LEU A 25 -1.10 1.85 -9.79
N GLY A 26 -1.20 2.85 -8.91
CA GLY A 26 -2.48 3.42 -8.49
C GLY A 26 -2.93 2.93 -7.11
N PHE A 27 -4.23 3.00 -6.84
CA PHE A 27 -4.80 2.47 -5.60
C PHE A 27 -4.74 0.94 -5.58
N VAL A 28 -4.01 0.39 -4.61
CA VAL A 28 -3.85 -1.06 -4.40
C VAL A 28 -4.58 -1.54 -3.14
N TYR A 29 -5.05 -0.62 -2.30
CA TYR A 29 -5.86 -0.93 -1.13
C TYR A 29 -6.69 0.25 -0.63
N GLY A 30 -7.79 -0.05 0.07
CA GLY A 30 -8.65 0.93 0.73
C GLY A 30 -9.58 1.67 -0.23
N ASP A 31 -10.26 2.68 0.30
CA ASP A 31 -11.29 3.45 -0.41
C ASP A 31 -10.70 4.75 -1.00
N PRO A 32 -10.71 4.92 -2.34
CA PRO A 32 -10.27 6.15 -3.00
C PRO A 32 -11.11 7.38 -2.67
N GLU A 33 -12.36 7.19 -2.22
CA GLU A 33 -13.28 8.29 -1.87
C GLU A 33 -13.17 8.69 -0.39
N LYS A 34 -12.23 8.11 0.36
CA LYS A 34 -11.99 8.40 1.77
C LYS A 34 -11.43 9.82 1.97
N ASP A 35 -11.96 10.55 2.95
CA ASP A 35 -11.35 11.78 3.46
C ASP A 35 -9.96 11.53 4.06
N ILE A 36 -8.96 12.27 3.57
CA ILE A 36 -7.56 12.10 3.99
C ILE A 36 -7.18 13.15 5.04
N THR A 37 -6.66 12.66 6.17
CA THR A 37 -6.16 13.46 7.29
C THR A 37 -4.67 13.74 7.19
N GLY A 38 -3.94 12.88 6.46
CA GLY A 38 -2.52 13.05 6.21
C GLY A 38 -1.94 11.90 5.38
N ILE A 39 -0.76 12.16 4.81
CA ILE A 39 -0.09 11.27 3.85
C ILE A 39 1.23 10.78 4.45
N ALA A 40 1.45 9.46 4.43
CA ALA A 40 2.75 8.86 4.68
C ALA A 40 3.42 8.46 3.35
N CYS A 41 4.61 8.99 3.08
CA CYS A 41 5.42 8.58 1.92
C CYS A 41 6.48 7.58 2.37
N VAL A 42 6.46 6.36 1.81
CA VAL A 42 7.30 5.25 2.25
C VAL A 42 7.86 4.47 1.05
N TRP A 43 8.99 3.78 1.24
CA TRP A 43 9.46 2.83 0.23
C TRP A 43 8.51 1.64 0.08
N GLN A 44 8.12 1.02 1.20
CA GLN A 44 7.23 -0.13 1.26
C GLN A 44 6.28 0.00 2.45
N VAL A 45 5.07 -0.52 2.34
CA VAL A 45 4.08 -0.55 3.42
C VAL A 45 4.42 -1.66 4.44
N GLN A 46 5.48 -1.47 5.23
CA GLN A 46 5.80 -2.38 6.33
C GLN A 46 4.84 -2.17 7.51
N PRO A 47 4.55 -3.22 8.32
CA PRO A 47 3.72 -3.08 9.52
C PRO A 47 4.15 -1.95 10.47
N SER A 48 5.45 -1.75 10.66
CA SER A 48 6.00 -0.64 11.45
C SER A 48 5.71 0.73 10.83
N CYS A 49 5.77 0.86 9.51
CA CYS A 49 5.39 2.09 8.81
C CYS A 49 3.90 2.41 8.98
N ILE A 50 3.03 1.39 8.95
CA ILE A 50 1.60 1.56 9.21
C ILE A 50 1.38 2.09 10.64
N GLN A 51 2.05 1.50 11.63
CA GLN A 51 1.94 1.93 13.02
C GLN A 51 2.37 3.40 13.21
N VAL A 52 3.53 3.79 12.67
CA VAL A 52 4.01 5.18 12.75
C VAL A 52 3.04 6.15 12.05
N ALA A 53 2.49 5.76 10.89
CA ALA A 53 1.51 6.58 10.18
C ALA A 53 0.24 6.80 11.03
N VAL A 54 -0.27 5.74 11.64
CA VAL A 54 -1.44 5.79 12.52
C VAL A 54 -1.18 6.64 13.77
N GLU A 55 -0.01 6.50 14.41
CA GLU A 55 0.40 7.30 15.57
C GLU A 55 0.41 8.81 15.26
N HIS A 56 0.68 9.17 14.00
CA HIS A 56 0.67 10.56 13.52
C HIS A 56 -0.68 10.98 12.89
N GLY A 57 -1.71 10.15 12.98
CA GLY A 57 -3.03 10.44 12.42
C GLY A 57 -3.08 10.49 10.90
N LEU A 58 -2.16 9.82 10.20
CA LEU A 58 -2.11 9.72 8.75
C LEU A 58 -2.94 8.53 8.27
N ASN A 59 -3.65 8.67 7.15
CA ASN A 59 -4.59 7.65 6.67
C ASN A 59 -4.51 7.35 5.16
N LEU A 60 -3.55 7.95 4.45
CA LEU A 60 -3.13 7.56 3.10
C LEU A 60 -1.64 7.21 3.10
N MET A 61 -1.29 6.02 2.61
CA MET A 61 0.10 5.65 2.36
C MET A 61 0.40 5.69 0.86
N ILE A 62 1.45 6.41 0.47
CA ILE A 62 2.02 6.36 -0.87
C ILE A 62 3.30 5.55 -0.80
N CYS A 63 3.38 4.44 -1.56
CA CYS A 63 4.52 3.53 -1.56
C CYS A 63 5.11 3.28 -2.93
N HIS A 64 6.37 2.82 -2.97
CA HIS A 64 7.05 2.42 -4.19
C HIS A 64 6.90 0.91 -4.47
N GLU A 65 7.10 0.09 -3.45
CA GLU A 65 7.07 -1.37 -3.57
C GLU A 65 5.65 -1.93 -3.55
N SER A 66 5.48 -3.11 -4.13
CA SER A 66 4.22 -3.86 -4.11
C SER A 66 3.72 -4.11 -2.69
N LEU A 67 2.41 -3.90 -2.48
CA LEU A 67 1.80 -4.09 -1.18
C LEU A 67 1.77 -5.58 -0.76
N TRP A 68 1.54 -6.47 -1.71
CA TRP A 68 1.36 -7.89 -1.47
C TRP A 68 2.58 -8.68 -1.95
N LEU A 69 3.12 -9.52 -1.08
CA LEU A 69 4.07 -10.53 -1.51
C LEU A 69 3.32 -11.62 -2.29
N PRO A 70 3.83 -12.04 -3.45
CA PRO A 70 3.25 -13.15 -4.20
C PRO A 70 3.48 -14.46 -3.45
N GLU A 71 2.77 -15.50 -3.88
CA GLU A 71 3.03 -16.87 -3.43
C GLU A 71 4.50 -17.23 -3.67
N GLN A 72 5.12 -17.84 -2.65
CA GLN A 72 6.52 -18.23 -2.69
C GLN A 72 6.60 -19.73 -2.91
N HIS A 73 7.54 -20.15 -3.75
CA HIS A 73 7.89 -21.55 -3.94
C HIS A 73 9.41 -21.67 -3.83
N SER A 74 9.88 -22.58 -2.98
CA SER A 74 11.30 -22.83 -2.80
C SER A 74 11.55 -24.29 -2.53
N ASP A 75 12.61 -24.83 -3.13
CA ASP A 75 13.12 -26.17 -2.84
C ASP A 75 13.95 -26.22 -1.54
N TRP A 76 14.24 -25.07 -0.92
CA TRP A 76 15.12 -24.98 0.26
C TRP A 76 14.38 -24.81 1.59
N TYR A 77 13.09 -24.45 1.57
CA TYR A 77 12.28 -24.28 2.76
C TYR A 77 10.81 -24.51 2.46
N ASP A 78 10.06 -24.90 3.48
CA ASP A 78 8.60 -25.00 3.40
C ASP A 78 8.01 -23.62 3.18
N SER A 79 7.58 -23.36 1.95
CA SER A 79 6.99 -22.08 1.60
C SER A 79 5.65 -21.89 2.32
N PRO A 80 5.29 -20.65 2.71
CA PRO A 80 3.99 -20.38 3.29
C PRO A 80 2.88 -20.91 2.39
N LYS A 81 1.84 -21.50 2.97
CA LYS A 81 0.65 -21.93 2.20
C LYS A 81 0.06 -20.72 1.46
N SER A 82 -0.49 -20.95 0.28
CA SER A 82 -1.21 -19.92 -0.48
C SER A 82 -2.21 -19.19 0.42
N GLY A 83 -2.15 -17.85 0.41
CA GLY A 83 -2.95 -16.98 1.26
C GLY A 83 -2.52 -16.86 2.73
N LYS A 84 -1.44 -17.52 3.17
CA LYS A 84 -0.94 -17.51 4.57
C LYS A 84 0.44 -16.87 4.74
N ILE A 85 0.78 -15.91 3.89
CA ILE A 85 2.00 -15.12 4.06
C ILE A 85 1.79 -14.15 5.22
N TYR A 86 2.49 -14.39 6.33
CA TYR A 86 2.33 -13.63 7.57
C TYR A 86 2.35 -12.11 7.38
N VAL A 87 3.28 -11.59 6.58
CA VAL A 87 3.37 -10.13 6.38
C VAL A 87 2.17 -9.57 5.62
N ASN A 88 1.58 -10.33 4.69
CA ASN A 88 0.37 -9.91 3.98
C ASN A 88 -0.83 -9.88 4.94
N GLU A 89 -1.01 -10.92 5.75
CA GLU A 89 -2.08 -10.97 6.76
C GLU A 89 -1.94 -9.82 7.77
N ASN A 90 -0.72 -9.57 8.27
CA ASN A 90 -0.47 -8.51 9.23
C ASN A 90 -0.72 -7.12 8.62
N ARG A 91 -0.23 -6.85 7.39
CA ARG A 91 -0.54 -5.62 6.64
C ARG A 91 -2.05 -5.43 6.52
N LYS A 92 -2.75 -6.44 6.02
CA LYS A 92 -4.20 -6.38 5.80
C LYS A 92 -4.94 -6.05 7.09
N ASN A 93 -4.63 -6.75 8.18
CA ASN A 93 -5.27 -6.52 9.48
C ASN A 93 -5.04 -5.09 9.99
N LEU A 94 -3.82 -4.56 9.87
CA LEU A 94 -3.51 -3.19 10.30
C LEU A 94 -4.22 -2.15 9.42
N LEU A 95 -4.18 -2.34 8.10
CA LEU A 95 -4.83 -1.42 7.15
C LEU A 95 -6.35 -1.41 7.34
N ASP A 96 -6.98 -2.56 7.55
CA ASP A 96 -8.41 -2.68 7.84
C ASP A 96 -8.78 -2.04 9.17
N HIS A 97 -8.04 -2.39 10.23
CA HIS A 97 -8.34 -1.94 11.57
C HIS A 97 -8.30 -0.41 11.71
N HIS A 98 -7.37 0.23 11.00
CA HIS A 98 -7.19 1.68 11.03
C HIS A 98 -7.80 2.38 9.80
N GLY A 99 -8.37 1.63 8.85
CA GLY A 99 -9.04 2.14 7.67
C GLY A 99 -8.15 2.97 6.74
N LEU A 100 -6.90 2.55 6.49
CA LEU A 100 -5.97 3.26 5.60
C LEU A 100 -6.23 2.94 4.13
N ALA A 101 -5.95 3.91 3.26
CA ALA A 101 -5.81 3.70 1.82
C ALA A 101 -4.32 3.59 1.44
N VAL A 102 -4.02 2.83 0.39
CA VAL A 102 -2.67 2.66 -0.16
C VAL A 102 -2.66 2.93 -1.65
N TYR A 103 -1.79 3.85 -2.05
CA TYR A 103 -1.49 4.18 -3.43
C TYR A 103 -0.04 3.78 -3.75
N ARG A 104 0.18 3.05 -4.84
CA ARG A 104 1.50 2.66 -5.32
C ARG A 104 1.92 3.49 -6.52
N SER A 105 3.15 4.00 -6.48
CA SER A 105 3.78 4.80 -7.54
C SER A 105 5.09 4.22 -8.05
#